data_AF-A0A9E4E942-F1
#
_entry.id   AF-A0A9E4E942-F1
#
_cell.length_a   1.000
_cell.length_b   1.000
_cell.length_c   1.000
_cell.angle_alpha   90.00
_cell.angle_beta   90.00
_cell.angle_gamma   90.00
#
_symmetry.space_group_name_H-M   'P 1'
#
loop_
_entity.id
_entity.type
_entity.pdbx_description
1 polymer ?
#
loop_
_entity_poly.entity_id
_entity_poly.type
_entity_poly.pdbx_seq_one_letter_code
_entity_poly.pdbx_strand_id
1 'polypeptide(L)'
;RRRYWARSMLGWRQFSTATPNVAHRALARLEKLGFVTQIITQNVDDLHESAGQKNVIPLHGSLRTVTCVDCQKREPRSGIQAQLEISNPRFVSAAVMPDAGGEGFYAIDVDDSFAVPNCA
;
A
#
# COMPACT_ATOMS: atom_id res chain seq x y z
N ARG A 1 -13.86 -5.45 -9.34
CA ARG A 1 -12.51 -4.84 -9.52
C ARG A 1 -12.52 -3.31 -9.32
N ARG A 2 -13.45 -2.54 -9.90
CA ARG A 2 -13.52 -1.06 -9.76
C ARG A 2 -13.50 -0.55 -8.31
N ARG A 3 -14.44 -1.00 -7.46
CA ARG A 3 -14.49 -0.59 -6.04
C ARG A 3 -13.18 -0.81 -5.28
N TYR A 4 -12.51 -1.93 -5.52
CA TYR A 4 -11.20 -2.23 -4.92
C TYR A 4 -10.15 -1.19 -5.35
N TRP A 5 -10.02 -0.95 -6.66
CA TRP A 5 -9.04 -0.01 -7.19
C TRP A 5 -9.33 1.44 -6.78
N ALA A 6 -10.59 1.85 -6.73
CA ALA A 6 -10.96 3.17 -6.23
C ALA A 6 -10.55 3.37 -4.77
N ARG A 7 -10.86 2.39 -3.90
CA ARG A 7 -10.43 2.43 -2.50
C ARG A 7 -8.91 2.39 -2.36
N SER A 8 -8.24 1.56 -3.15
CA SER A 8 -6.77 1.48 -3.17
C SER A 8 -6.15 2.81 -3.61
N MET A 9 -6.71 3.46 -4.63
CA MET A 9 -6.26 4.77 -5.12
C MET A 9 -6.35 5.84 -4.04
N LEU A 10 -7.47 5.92 -3.32
CA LEU A 10 -7.65 6.92 -2.26
C LEU A 10 -6.80 6.61 -1.03
N GLY A 11 -6.82 5.35 -0.57
CA GLY A 11 -6.07 4.93 0.61
C GLY A 11 -4.55 5.03 0.44
N TRP A 12 -4.04 4.85 -0.78
CA TRP A 12 -2.60 4.91 -1.07
C TRP A 12 -1.94 6.19 -0.61
N ARG A 13 -2.64 7.34 -0.61
CA ARG A 13 -2.08 8.61 -0.15
C ARG A 13 -1.60 8.54 1.29
N GLN A 14 -2.44 8.02 2.17
CA GLN A 14 -2.11 7.86 3.58
C GLN A 14 -1.01 6.81 3.78
N PHE A 15 -1.16 5.65 3.12
CA PHE A 15 -0.18 4.56 3.23
C PHE A 15 1.21 4.97 2.72
N SER A 16 1.30 5.67 1.59
CA SER A 16 2.58 6.04 0.96
C SER A 16 3.40 7.04 1.77
N THR A 17 2.76 7.79 2.67
CA THR A 17 3.41 8.77 3.56
C THR A 17 3.77 8.21 4.92
N ALA A 18 3.39 6.96 5.22
CA ALA A 18 3.70 6.34 6.51
C ALA A 18 5.22 6.24 6.69
N THR A 19 5.68 6.51 7.92
CA THR A 19 7.10 6.39 8.29
C THR A 19 7.26 5.44 9.46
N PRO A 20 8.42 4.78 9.59
CA PRO A 20 8.67 3.88 10.70
C PRO A 20 8.49 4.59 12.05
N ASN A 21 7.85 3.93 13.00
CA ASN A 21 7.72 4.44 14.37
C ASN A 21 8.88 3.98 15.27
N VAL A 22 8.79 4.29 16.58
CA VAL A 22 9.82 3.92 17.57
C VAL A 22 10.05 2.42 17.69
N ALA A 23 9.02 1.59 17.53
CA ALA A 23 9.11 0.14 17.63
C ALA A 23 9.91 -0.44 16.45
N HIS A 24 9.63 0.00 15.22
CA HIS A 24 10.38 -0.41 14.03
C HIS A 24 11.88 -0.08 14.17
N ARG A 25 12.19 1.15 14.62
CA ARG A 25 13.58 1.58 14.86
C ARG A 25 14.27 0.79 15.98
N ALA A 26 13.55 0.46 17.05
CA ALA A 26 14.08 -0.36 18.13
C ALA A 26 14.43 -1.77 17.65
N LEU A 27 13.53 -2.40 16.88
CA LEU A 27 13.78 -3.71 16.27
C LEU A 27 14.96 -3.68 15.29
N ALA A 28 15.08 -2.62 14.47
CA ALA A 28 16.24 -2.44 13.60
C ALA A 28 17.57 -2.34 14.38
N ARG A 29 17.55 -1.66 15.54
CA ARG A 29 18.72 -1.59 16.42
C ARG A 29 19.06 -2.96 17.02
N LEU A 30 18.06 -3.71 17.46
CA LEU A 30 18.27 -5.07 18.00
C LEU A 30 18.80 -6.03 16.93
N GLU A 31 18.35 -5.90 15.68
CA GLU A 31 18.90 -6.66 14.54
C GLU A 31 20.38 -6.32 14.32
N LYS A 32 20.71 -5.02 14.27
CA LYS A 32 22.10 -4.56 14.09
C LYS A 32 23.03 -5.02 15.22
N LEU A 33 22.51 -5.16 16.44
CA LEU A 33 23.26 -5.66 17.59
C LEU A 33 23.33 -7.20 17.66
N GLY A 34 22.65 -7.92 16.76
CA GLY A 34 22.65 -9.38 16.71
C GLY A 34 21.68 -10.06 17.67
N PHE A 35 20.82 -9.31 18.38
CA PHE A 35 19.81 -9.88 19.27
C PHE A 35 18.57 -10.39 18.53
N VAL A 36 18.30 -9.82 17.36
CA VAL A 36 17.24 -10.25 16.45
C VAL A 36 17.89 -10.67 15.14
N THR A 37 17.56 -11.85 14.64
CA THR A 37 18.15 -12.36 13.39
C THR A 37 17.20 -12.25 12.20
N GLN A 38 15.89 -12.21 12.46
CA GLN A 38 14.85 -12.23 11.44
C GLN A 38 13.59 -11.52 11.95
N ILE A 39 12.96 -10.74 11.09
CA ILE A 39 11.58 -10.27 11.26
C ILE A 39 10.68 -11.08 10.36
N ILE A 40 9.58 -11.58 10.91
CA ILE A 40 8.47 -12.15 10.16
C ILE A 40 7.29 -11.23 10.44
N THR A 41 6.69 -10.67 9.38
CA THR A 41 5.59 -9.70 9.52
C THR A 41 4.40 -10.07 8.66
N GLN A 42 3.21 -9.79 9.19
CA GLN A 42 1.94 -9.85 8.46
C GLN A 42 1.61 -8.50 7.80
N ASN A 43 2.35 -7.44 8.15
CA ASN A 43 2.13 -6.12 7.59
C ASN A 43 2.62 -6.08 6.15
N VAL A 44 1.98 -5.21 5.37
CA VAL A 44 2.25 -5.01 3.94
C VAL A 44 2.77 -3.60 3.63
N ASP A 45 3.13 -2.84 4.67
CA ASP A 45 3.49 -1.41 4.62
C ASP A 45 4.99 -1.16 4.36
N ASP A 46 5.82 -2.21 4.41
CA ASP A 46 7.28 -2.18 4.25
C ASP A 46 8.00 -1.23 5.23
N LEU A 47 7.40 -0.95 6.41
CA LEU A 47 7.97 -0.05 7.40
C LEU A 47 9.18 -0.66 8.14
N HIS A 48 9.29 -1.98 8.19
CA HIS A 48 10.46 -2.68 8.74
C HIS A 48 11.71 -2.44 7.88
N GLU A 49 11.60 -2.66 6.57
CA GLU A 49 12.63 -2.39 5.58
C GLU A 49 12.99 -0.90 5.57
N SER A 50 11.96 -0.03 5.61
CA SER A 50 12.16 1.43 5.68
C SER A 50 12.87 1.87 6.98
N ALA A 51 12.78 1.09 8.06
CA ALA A 51 13.52 1.33 9.30
C ALA A 51 14.99 0.85 9.23
N GLY A 52 15.39 0.22 8.13
CA GLY A 52 16.74 -0.28 7.88
C GLY A 52 16.93 -1.76 8.20
N GLN A 53 15.85 -2.51 8.45
CA GLN A 53 15.93 -3.95 8.70
C GLN A 53 16.25 -4.69 7.40
N LYS A 54 17.15 -5.68 7.48
CA LYS A 54 17.64 -6.39 6.29
C LYS A 54 17.04 -7.77 6.12
N ASN A 55 16.74 -8.45 7.23
CA ASN A 55 16.16 -9.78 7.22
C ASN A 55 14.68 -9.67 7.59
N VAL A 56 13.84 -9.45 6.57
CA VAL A 56 12.38 -9.35 6.70
C VAL A 56 11.70 -10.39 5.81
N ILE A 57 10.77 -11.16 6.37
CA ILE A 57 9.89 -12.09 5.64
C ILE A 57 8.46 -11.51 5.71
N PRO A 58 7.95 -10.92 4.61
CA PRO A 58 6.60 -10.40 4.53
C PRO A 58 5.61 -11.52 4.14
N LEU A 59 4.90 -12.07 5.11
CA LEU A 59 3.98 -13.21 4.90
C LEU A 59 2.84 -12.88 3.92
N HIS A 60 2.38 -11.63 3.92
CA HIS A 60 1.28 -11.16 3.07
C HIS A 60 1.75 -10.35 1.86
N GLY A 61 3.06 -10.34 1.59
CA GLY A 61 3.65 -9.54 0.51
C GLY A 61 3.76 -8.05 0.86
N SER A 62 3.79 -7.21 -0.16
CA SER A 62 4.10 -5.77 -0.06
C SER A 62 3.11 -4.94 -0.87
N LEU A 63 2.68 -3.80 -0.33
CA LEU A 63 1.87 -2.83 -1.06
C LEU A 63 2.68 -1.99 -2.06
N ARG A 64 4.02 -2.06 -2.07
CA ARG A 64 4.86 -1.32 -3.03
C ARG A 64 4.85 -1.89 -4.44
N THR A 65 4.31 -3.10 -4.64
CA THR A 65 4.30 -3.77 -5.94
C THR A 65 2.88 -4.21 -6.31
N VAL A 66 2.52 -4.01 -7.57
CA VAL A 66 1.29 -4.56 -8.17
C VAL A 66 1.69 -5.69 -9.12
N THR A 67 0.94 -6.79 -9.07
CA THR A 67 1.15 -7.95 -9.96
C THR A 67 -0.09 -8.13 -10.83
N CYS A 68 0.10 -8.23 -12.15
CA CYS A 68 -0.97 -8.63 -13.06
C CYS A 68 -1.34 -10.10 -12.80
N VAL A 69 -2.63 -10.36 -12.58
CA VAL A 69 -3.12 -11.72 -12.33
C VAL A 69 -3.07 -12.62 -13.57
N ASP A 70 -3.05 -12.02 -14.76
CA ASP A 70 -3.10 -12.75 -16.03
C ASP A 70 -1.69 -13.13 -16.52
N CYS A 71 -0.73 -12.19 -16.51
CA CYS A 71 0.62 -12.40 -17.06
C CYS A 71 1.75 -12.35 -16.02
N GLN A 72 1.46 -12.14 -14.74
CA GLN A 72 2.44 -12.08 -13.63
C GLN A 72 3.47 -10.95 -13.73
N LYS A 73 3.31 -10.01 -14.67
CA LYS A 73 4.13 -8.80 -14.74
C LYS A 73 3.98 -8.00 -13.43
N ARG A 74 5.11 -7.54 -12.89
CA ARG A 74 5.19 -6.76 -11.66
C ARG A 74 5.58 -5.32 -11.96
N GLU A 75 4.84 -4.37 -11.39
CA GLU A 75 5.09 -2.94 -11.56
C GLU A 75 5.06 -2.22 -10.21
N PRO A 76 5.82 -1.13 -10.03
CA PRO A 76 5.76 -0.35 -8.81
C PRO A 76 4.35 0.23 -8.59
N ARG A 77 3.84 0.12 -7.36
CA ARG A 77 2.52 0.65 -6.99
C ARG A 77 2.40 2.15 -7.21
N SER A 78 3.49 2.90 -7.11
CA SER A 78 3.55 4.34 -7.44
C SER A 78 3.28 4.63 -8.91
N GLY A 79 3.77 3.79 -9.83
CA GLY A 79 3.47 3.92 -11.27
C GLY A 79 2.00 3.67 -11.56
N ILE A 80 1.42 2.63 -10.94
CA ILE A 80 -0.02 2.35 -11.03
C ILE A 80 -0.85 3.48 -10.39
N GLN A 81 -0.37 4.11 -9.31
CA GLN A 81 -1.05 5.27 -8.72
C GLN A 81 -1.15 6.43 -9.71
N ALA A 82 -0.05 6.77 -10.38
CA ALA A 82 -0.03 7.85 -11.35
C ALA A 82 -1.00 7.57 -12.51
N GLN A 83 -1.03 6.35 -13.02
CA GLN A 83 -2.00 5.93 -14.05
C GLN A 83 -3.45 6.06 -13.58
N LEU A 84 -3.74 5.64 -12.35
CA LEU A 84 -5.07 5.76 -11.75
C LEU A 84 -5.50 7.22 -11.64
N GLU A 85 -4.62 8.12 -11.19
CA GLU A 85 -4.92 9.54 -11.04
C GLU A 85 -5.15 10.23 -12.39
N ILE A 86 -4.33 9.92 -13.41
CA ILE A 86 -4.50 10.42 -14.77
C ILE A 86 -5.82 9.94 -15.39
N SER A 87 -6.17 8.66 -15.17
CA SER A 87 -7.35 8.04 -15.80
C SER A 87 -8.66 8.37 -15.05
N ASN A 88 -8.56 8.81 -13.79
CA ASN A 88 -9.71 9.04 -12.91
C ASN A 88 -9.64 10.42 -12.22
N PRO A 89 -9.50 11.54 -12.97
CA PRO A 89 -9.25 12.86 -12.40
C PRO A 89 -10.35 13.32 -11.43
N ARG A 90 -11.61 12.91 -11.66
CA ARG A 90 -12.76 13.20 -10.76
C ARG A 90 -12.56 12.69 -9.34
N PHE A 91 -11.79 11.62 -9.17
CA PHE A 91 -11.59 10.97 -7.87
C PHE A 91 -10.34 11.48 -7.13
N VAL A 92 -9.51 12.31 -7.77
CA VAL A 92 -8.28 12.83 -7.17
C VAL A 92 -8.59 13.76 -5.98
N SER A 93 -9.68 14.52 -5.99
CA SER A 93 -10.05 15.39 -4.85
C SER A 93 -11.17 14.82 -3.99
N ALA A 94 -11.61 13.59 -4.25
CA ALA A 94 -12.70 12.97 -3.52
C ALA A 94 -12.36 12.91 -2.03
N ALA A 95 -13.23 13.51 -1.20
CA ALA A 95 -13.07 13.50 0.23
C ALA A 95 -13.10 12.07 0.74
N VAL A 96 -12.06 11.71 1.45
CA VAL A 96 -11.99 10.52 2.29
C VAL A 96 -12.90 10.77 3.49
N MET A 97 -14.03 10.08 3.56
CA MET A 97 -14.80 9.99 4.79
C MET A 97 -14.48 8.65 5.44
N PRO A 98 -13.99 8.61 6.69
CA PRO A 98 -14.01 7.38 7.47
C PRO A 98 -15.47 6.93 7.58
N ASP A 99 -15.74 5.64 7.40
CA ASP A 99 -17.03 5.11 7.77
C ASP A 99 -17.27 5.28 9.28
N ALA A 100 -18.54 5.36 9.68
CA ALA A 100 -18.95 5.56 11.07
C ALA A 100 -18.44 4.44 12.02
N GLY A 101 -17.93 3.33 11.49
CA GLY A 101 -17.32 2.23 12.23
C GLY A 101 -15.81 2.36 12.48
N GLY A 102 -15.14 3.34 11.88
CA GLY A 102 -13.70 3.55 12.09
C GLY A 102 -12.78 2.48 11.46
N GLU A 103 -13.32 1.61 10.61
CA GLU A 103 -12.57 0.50 9.99
C GLU A 103 -11.83 0.91 8.71
N GLY A 104 -11.80 2.20 8.38
CA GLY A 104 -11.04 2.72 7.24
C GLY A 104 -11.64 2.34 5.90
N PHE A 105 -12.93 1.97 5.87
CA PHE A 105 -13.64 1.71 4.63
C PHE A 105 -14.18 3.02 4.06
N TYR A 106 -13.43 3.63 3.12
CA TYR A 106 -13.90 4.78 2.36
C TYR A 106 -15.22 4.43 1.64
N ALA A 107 -16.31 5.11 2.03
CA ALA A 107 -17.57 5.06 1.30
C ALA A 107 -17.42 5.91 0.03
N ILE A 108 -17.04 5.26 -1.07
CA ILE A 108 -16.93 5.89 -2.38
C ILE A 108 -18.07 5.34 -3.23
N ASP A 109 -18.88 6.23 -3.80
CA ASP A 109 -19.79 5.86 -4.87
C ASP A 109 -18.97 5.70 -6.16
N VAL A 110 -18.79 4.45 -6.57
CA VAL A 110 -17.98 4.08 -7.73
C VAL A 110 -18.92 3.58 -8.81
N ASP A 111 -19.16 4.43 -9.80
CA ASP A 111 -19.92 4.11 -11.00
C ASP A 111 -19.01 3.52 -12.11
N ASP A 112 -19.60 3.27 -13.28
CA ASP A 112 -18.91 2.65 -14.42
C ASP A 112 -17.88 3.56 -15.11
N SER A 113 -17.82 4.85 -14.76
CA SER A 113 -16.80 5.78 -15.28
C SER A 113 -15.41 5.53 -14.69
N PHE A 114 -15.28 4.76 -13.60
CA PHE A 114 -13.98 4.45 -13.01
C PHE A 114 -13.16 3.50 -13.91
N ALA A 115 -12.05 4.01 -14.42
CA ALA A 115 -11.07 3.28 -15.21
C ALA A 115 -10.13 2.48 -14.30
N VAL A 116 -10.14 1.16 -14.45
CA VAL A 116 -9.20 0.26 -13.76
C VAL A 116 -7.87 0.19 -14.52
N PRO A 117 -6.74 -0.01 -13.84
CA PRO A 117 -5.45 -0.22 -14.51
C PRO A 117 -5.51 -1.49 -15.35
N ASN A 118 -5.00 -1.40 -16.57
CA ASN A 118 -4.83 -2.53 -17.46
C ASN A 118 -3.34 -2.86 -17.54
N CYS A 119 -3.02 -4.15 -17.65
CA CYS A 119 -1.66 -4.54 -17.96
C CYS A 119 -1.37 -4.18 -19.41
N ALA A 120 -0.35 -3.35 -19.62
CA ALA A 120 0.24 -3.10 -20.93
C ALA A 120 1.20 -4.23 -21.31
#